data_AF-A0A2X2CI32-F1
#
_entry.id   AF-A0A2X2CI32-F1
#
_cell.length_a   1.000
_cell.length_b   1.000
_cell.length_c   1.000
_cell.angle_alpha   90.00
_cell.angle_beta   90.00
_cell.angle_gamma   90.00
#
_symmetry.space_group_name_H-M   'P 1'
#
loop_
_entity.id
_entity.type
_entity.pdbx_description
1 polymer ?
#
loop_
_entity_poly.entity_id
_entity_poly.type
_entity_poly.pdbx_seq_one_letter_code
_entity_poly.pdbx_strand_id
1 'polypeptide(L)'
;MAQIRNSINNDRWTEEILALLGKATDASIARRLGVSSMTVQRKREQLGIPRRQVSMVSSDRSVEFSWTAESLALLGVESDASVASKLGLNRKGVWAKRTSLGIPRCSKRSKDNDELPEELILKLGKVPDSDLAREYGVPDYALYKARKERSIAAFVRIDPAIDVVVNWSRTLR
;
A
#
# COMPACT_ATOMS: atom_id res chain seq x y z
N MET A 1 22.63 -53.32 -26.47
CA MET A 1 22.16 -51.95 -26.75
C MET A 1 22.17 -51.12 -25.46
N ALA A 2 23.37 -50.73 -25.01
CA ALA A 2 23.54 -49.95 -23.80
C ALA A 2 23.30 -48.46 -24.07
N GLN A 3 22.32 -47.87 -23.40
CA GLN A 3 22.40 -46.54 -22.80
C GLN A 3 21.19 -46.29 -21.89
N ILE A 4 21.37 -46.69 -20.63
CA ILE A 4 20.74 -46.01 -19.49
C ILE A 4 21.36 -44.60 -19.47
N ARG A 5 20.56 -43.56 -19.69
CA ARG A 5 21.00 -42.17 -19.48
C ARG A 5 19.90 -41.38 -18.78
N ASN A 6 20.21 -40.92 -17.56
CA ASN A 6 19.48 -40.04 -16.64
C ASN A 6 18.21 -40.65 -16.00
N SER A 7 18.24 -41.28 -14.83
CA SER A 7 18.80 -40.88 -13.52
C SER A 7 18.22 -39.56 -12.96
N ILE A 8 17.31 -39.73 -11.99
CA ILE A 8 17.05 -38.89 -10.81
C ILE A 8 16.49 -37.48 -11.08
N ASN A 9 15.14 -37.34 -11.06
CA ASN A 9 14.40 -36.12 -10.63
C ASN A 9 12.85 -36.21 -10.82
N ASN A 10 12.29 -37.37 -11.17
CA ASN A 10 10.90 -37.48 -11.64
C ASN A 10 9.86 -37.94 -10.59
N ASP A 11 10.28 -38.31 -9.37
CA ASP A 11 9.37 -38.95 -8.39
C ASP A 11 8.25 -38.04 -7.87
N ARG A 12 8.43 -36.71 -7.97
CA ARG A 12 7.44 -35.72 -7.51
C ARG A 12 6.40 -35.34 -8.58
N TRP A 13 6.62 -35.71 -9.83
CA TRP A 13 5.72 -35.40 -10.94
C TRP A 13 4.90 -36.64 -11.31
N THR A 14 4.07 -37.09 -10.37
CA THR A 14 3.15 -38.21 -10.59
C THR A 14 2.09 -37.85 -11.63
N GLU A 15 1.48 -38.86 -12.25
CA GLU A 15 0.40 -38.66 -13.23
C GLU A 15 -0.77 -37.85 -12.66
N GLU A 16 -1.09 -38.06 -11.38
CA GLU A 16 -2.10 -37.27 -10.65
C GLU A 16 -1.75 -35.78 -10.61
N ILE A 17 -0.49 -35.44 -10.37
CA ILE A 17 0.00 -34.06 -10.29
C ILE A 17 0.04 -33.41 -11.68
N LEU A 18 0.44 -34.18 -12.70
CA LEU A 18 0.41 -33.72 -14.09
C LEU A 18 -1.04 -33.44 -14.54
N ALA A 19 -2.00 -34.27 -14.13
CA ALA A 19 -3.43 -34.05 -14.41
C ALA A 19 -4.01 -32.80 -13.70
N LEU A 20 -3.37 -32.33 -12.64
CA LEU A 20 -3.76 -31.10 -11.92
C LEU A 20 -3.19 -29.82 -12.54
N LEU A 21 -2.11 -29.91 -13.34
CA LEU A 21 -1.55 -28.75 -14.03
C LEU A 21 -2.61 -28.14 -14.98
N GLY A 22 -2.84 -26.83 -14.87
CA GLY A 22 -3.88 -26.13 -15.65
C GLY A 22 -5.30 -26.22 -15.07
N LYS A 23 -5.60 -27.19 -14.18
CA LYS A 23 -6.90 -27.29 -13.46
C LYS A 23 -6.86 -26.70 -12.07
N ALA A 24 -5.77 -26.92 -11.34
CA ALA A 24 -5.52 -26.35 -10.02
C ALA A 24 -4.55 -25.17 -10.13
N THR A 25 -4.46 -24.31 -9.10
CA THR A 25 -3.51 -23.18 -9.14
C THR A 25 -2.10 -23.70 -8.89
N ASP A 26 -1.10 -23.10 -9.54
CA ASP A 26 0.31 -23.47 -9.36
C ASP A 26 0.72 -23.43 -7.87
N ALA A 27 0.15 -22.49 -7.10
CA ALA A 27 0.32 -22.40 -5.64
C ALA A 27 -0.29 -23.58 -4.86
N SER A 28 -1.46 -24.08 -5.25
CA SER A 28 -2.07 -25.26 -4.60
C SER A 28 -1.29 -26.54 -4.87
N ILE A 29 -0.80 -26.72 -6.10
CA ILE A 29 0.02 -27.88 -6.49
C ILE A 29 1.37 -27.80 -5.79
N ALA A 30 1.97 -26.61 -5.72
CA ALA A 30 3.21 -26.35 -5.02
C ALA A 30 3.14 -26.73 -3.53
N ARG A 31 2.04 -26.38 -2.84
CA ARG A 31 1.82 -26.80 -1.45
C ARG A 31 1.70 -28.31 -1.29
N ARG A 32 1.06 -29.00 -2.23
CA ARG A 32 0.94 -30.47 -2.21
C ARG A 32 2.28 -31.18 -2.44
N LEU A 33 3.12 -30.58 -3.26
CA LEU A 33 4.44 -31.11 -3.61
C LEU A 33 5.57 -30.65 -2.67
N GLY A 34 5.29 -29.71 -1.76
CA GLY A 34 6.33 -29.07 -0.94
C GLY A 34 7.36 -28.26 -1.74
N VAL A 35 6.98 -27.74 -2.91
CA VAL A 35 7.88 -26.97 -3.79
C VAL A 35 7.43 -25.52 -3.94
N SER A 36 8.25 -24.70 -4.60
CA SER A 36 7.86 -23.34 -4.98
C SER A 36 6.81 -23.34 -6.10
N SER A 37 5.88 -22.38 -6.07
CA SER A 37 4.93 -22.12 -7.16
C SER A 37 5.62 -21.86 -8.50
N MET A 38 6.81 -21.28 -8.48
CA MET A 38 7.65 -21.06 -9.67
C MET A 38 8.11 -22.38 -10.31
N THR A 39 8.39 -23.40 -9.49
CA THR A 39 8.77 -24.75 -9.98
C THR A 39 7.61 -25.40 -10.73
N VAL A 40 6.38 -25.23 -10.22
CA VAL A 40 5.18 -25.72 -10.88
C VAL A 40 4.86 -24.95 -12.14
N GLN A 41 5.01 -23.62 -12.11
CA GLN A 41 4.85 -22.76 -13.28
C GLN A 41 5.78 -23.18 -14.42
N ARG A 42 7.09 -23.36 -14.13
CA ARG A 42 8.07 -23.77 -15.15
C ARG A 42 7.75 -25.14 -15.74
N LYS A 43 7.31 -26.11 -14.92
CA LYS A 43 6.90 -27.42 -15.42
C LYS A 43 5.65 -27.34 -16.29
N ARG A 44 4.67 -26.52 -15.89
CA ARG A 44 3.45 -26.24 -16.65
C ARG A 44 3.78 -25.64 -18.02
N GLU A 45 4.66 -24.65 -18.06
CA GLU A 45 5.13 -23.99 -19.28
C GLU A 45 5.94 -24.92 -20.19
N GLN A 46 6.81 -25.77 -19.63
CA GLN A 46 7.54 -26.81 -20.36
C GLN A 46 6.61 -27.80 -21.06
N LEU A 47 5.46 -28.10 -20.45
CA LEU A 47 4.44 -28.99 -21.01
C LEU A 47 3.44 -28.25 -21.93
N GLY A 48 3.65 -26.95 -22.18
CA GLY A 48 2.74 -26.13 -23.00
C GLY A 48 1.35 -25.95 -22.39
N ILE A 49 1.17 -26.27 -21.11
CA ILE A 49 -0.13 -26.20 -20.45
C ILE A 49 -0.40 -24.73 -20.10
N PRO A 50 -1.51 -24.12 -20.57
CA PRO A 50 -1.85 -22.76 -20.17
C PRO A 50 -2.12 -22.70 -18.66
N ARG A 51 -1.82 -21.54 -18.05
CA ARG A 51 -2.21 -21.27 -16.66
C ARG A 51 -3.70 -21.54 -16.51
N ARG A 52 -4.11 -22.11 -15.37
CA ARG A 52 -5.53 -22.18 -14.99
C ARG A 52 -6.17 -20.82 -15.21
N GLN A 53 -7.09 -20.75 -16.17
CA GLN A 53 -7.90 -19.57 -16.39
C GLN A 53 -8.92 -19.48 -15.27
N VAL A 54 -8.47 -19.05 -14.09
CA VAL A 54 -9.37 -18.39 -13.14
C VAL A 54 -9.55 -17.02 -13.75
N SER A 55 -10.68 -16.82 -14.42
CA SER A 55 -11.17 -15.49 -14.66
C SER A 55 -11.13 -14.79 -13.29
N MET A 56 -10.31 -13.74 -13.13
CA MET A 56 -10.34 -12.86 -11.94
C MET A 56 -11.70 -12.12 -11.81
N VAL A 57 -12.57 -12.42 -12.75
CA VAL A 57 -13.99 -12.21 -12.88
C VAL A 57 -14.63 -13.50 -12.35
N SER A 58 -14.97 -13.53 -11.07
CA SER A 58 -15.65 -14.67 -10.44
C SER A 58 -16.78 -15.16 -11.33
N SER A 59 -16.87 -16.47 -11.49
CA SER A 59 -18.02 -17.17 -12.06
C SER A 59 -19.34 -16.62 -11.48
N ASP A 60 -20.26 -16.31 -12.38
CA ASP A 60 -21.68 -15.93 -12.23
C ASP A 60 -22.08 -14.47 -11.97
N ARG A 61 -21.35 -13.64 -11.20
CA ARG A 61 -21.86 -12.31 -10.77
C ARG A 61 -21.33 -11.10 -11.54
N SER A 62 -20.36 -11.30 -12.40
CA SER A 62 -19.68 -10.23 -13.12
C SER A 62 -20.27 -9.92 -14.50
N VAL A 63 -21.33 -10.61 -14.89
CA VAL A 63 -21.92 -10.45 -16.23
C VAL A 63 -22.92 -9.28 -16.27
N GLU A 64 -23.34 -8.70 -15.14
CA GLU A 64 -24.44 -7.71 -15.18
C GLU A 64 -24.40 -6.58 -14.15
N PHE A 65 -23.23 -6.25 -13.57
CA PHE A 65 -23.16 -5.03 -12.76
C PHE A 65 -23.17 -3.79 -13.65
N SER A 66 -24.36 -3.20 -13.80
CA SER A 66 -24.55 -1.90 -14.43
C SER A 66 -24.18 -0.80 -13.44
N TRP A 67 -23.22 0.04 -13.82
CA TRP A 67 -22.82 1.21 -13.02
C TRP A 67 -23.95 2.25 -13.04
N THR A 68 -24.78 2.26 -11.99
CA THR A 68 -25.81 3.28 -11.77
C THR A 68 -25.19 4.61 -11.32
N ALA A 69 -25.92 5.71 -11.46
CA ALA A 69 -25.49 7.02 -10.97
C ALA A 69 -25.13 7.00 -9.47
N GLU A 70 -25.89 6.26 -8.66
CA GLU A 70 -25.61 6.06 -7.24
C GLU A 70 -24.29 5.34 -7.01
N SER A 71 -24.01 4.27 -7.76
CA SER A 71 -22.75 3.53 -7.64
C SER A 71 -21.53 4.35 -8.06
N LEU A 72 -21.70 5.26 -9.03
CA LEU A 72 -20.66 6.18 -9.49
C LEU A 72 -20.40 7.28 -8.45
N ALA A 73 -21.45 7.79 -7.78
CA ALA A 73 -21.32 8.79 -6.73
C ALA A 73 -20.51 8.29 -5.51
N LEU A 74 -20.47 6.98 -5.28
CA LEU A 74 -19.67 6.38 -4.21
C LEU A 74 -18.16 6.34 -4.53
N LEU A 75 -17.79 6.37 -5.81
CA LEU A 75 -16.39 6.30 -6.24
C LEU A 75 -15.66 7.60 -5.84
N GLY A 76 -14.57 7.47 -5.07
CA GLY A 76 -13.76 8.61 -4.64
C GLY A 76 -14.26 9.31 -3.38
N VAL A 77 -15.54 9.12 -3.00
CA VAL A 77 -16.06 9.50 -1.67
C VAL A 77 -15.67 8.45 -0.65
N GLU A 78 -15.97 7.19 -0.95
CA GLU A 78 -15.59 6.05 -0.13
C GLU A 78 -14.38 5.31 -0.71
N SER A 79 -13.77 4.48 0.13
CA SER A 79 -12.66 3.64 -0.31
C SER A 79 -13.12 2.59 -1.31
N ASP A 80 -12.25 2.27 -2.28
CA ASP A 80 -12.50 1.21 -3.27
C ASP A 80 -12.92 -0.12 -2.60
N ALA A 81 -12.47 -0.37 -1.37
CA ALA A 81 -12.83 -1.56 -0.58
C ALA A 81 -14.24 -1.49 0.04
N SER A 82 -14.63 -0.33 0.56
CA SER A 82 -15.99 -0.10 1.08
C SER A 82 -17.02 -0.21 -0.04
N VAL A 83 -16.76 0.47 -1.15
CA VAL A 83 -17.62 0.45 -2.34
C VAL A 83 -17.74 -0.97 -2.90
N ALA A 84 -16.62 -1.70 -2.99
CA ALA A 84 -16.65 -3.11 -3.40
C ALA A 84 -17.51 -3.99 -2.49
N SER A 85 -17.43 -3.78 -1.17
CA SER A 85 -18.23 -4.54 -0.20
C SER A 85 -19.72 -4.22 -0.32
N LYS A 86 -20.07 -2.93 -0.51
CA LYS A 86 -21.46 -2.47 -0.68
C LYS A 86 -22.11 -2.97 -1.97
N LEU A 87 -21.34 -2.98 -3.06
CA LEU A 87 -21.83 -3.36 -4.39
C LEU A 87 -21.67 -4.87 -4.66
N GLY A 88 -21.10 -5.64 -3.73
CA GLY A 88 -20.80 -7.06 -3.93
C GLY A 88 -19.78 -7.30 -5.05
N LEU A 89 -18.93 -6.30 -5.34
CA LEU A 89 -17.98 -6.30 -6.44
C LEU A 89 -16.56 -6.66 -6.00
N ASN A 90 -15.73 -7.01 -6.98
CA ASN A 90 -14.30 -7.11 -6.76
C ASN A 90 -13.68 -5.71 -6.65
N ARG A 91 -12.91 -5.47 -5.59
CA ARG A 91 -12.14 -4.23 -5.36
C ARG A 91 -11.32 -3.80 -6.58
N LYS A 92 -10.75 -4.76 -7.33
CA LYS A 92 -9.99 -4.45 -8.56
C LYS A 92 -10.88 -3.88 -9.67
N GLY A 93 -12.12 -4.34 -9.79
CA GLY A 93 -13.10 -3.82 -10.76
C GLY A 93 -13.54 -2.40 -10.41
N VAL A 94 -13.81 -2.14 -9.13
CA VAL A 94 -14.11 -0.79 -8.62
C VAL A 94 -12.94 0.17 -8.85
N TRP A 95 -11.72 -0.28 -8.54
CA TRP A 95 -10.51 0.49 -8.81
C TRP A 95 -10.37 0.83 -10.30
N ALA A 96 -10.54 -0.16 -11.19
CA ALA A 96 -10.44 0.03 -12.64
C ALA A 96 -11.47 1.03 -13.16
N LYS A 97 -12.73 0.94 -12.68
CA LYS A 97 -13.77 1.91 -13.05
C LYS A 97 -13.44 3.32 -12.54
N ARG A 98 -13.06 3.46 -11.27
CA ARG A 98 -12.67 4.75 -10.68
C ARG A 98 -11.53 5.40 -11.47
N THR A 99 -10.49 4.63 -11.81
CA THR A 99 -9.36 5.13 -12.59
C THR A 99 -9.74 5.46 -14.04
N SER A 100 -10.65 4.69 -14.65
CA SER A 100 -11.13 5.00 -16.01
C SER A 100 -11.91 6.31 -16.09
N LEU A 101 -12.53 6.73 -14.98
CA LEU A 101 -13.24 7.99 -14.85
C LEU A 101 -12.35 9.13 -14.34
N GLY A 102 -11.05 8.89 -14.13
CA GLY A 102 -10.12 9.89 -13.62
C GLY A 102 -10.38 10.32 -12.16
N ILE A 103 -11.26 9.61 -11.44
CA ILE A 103 -11.65 9.99 -10.08
C ILE A 103 -10.49 9.66 -9.13
N PRO A 104 -10.00 10.61 -8.31
CA PRO A 104 -8.94 10.34 -7.34
C PRO A 104 -9.41 9.36 -6.25
N ARG A 105 -8.45 8.76 -5.52
CA ARG A 105 -8.80 7.93 -4.36
C ARG A 105 -9.47 8.79 -3.29
N CYS A 106 -10.35 8.20 -2.49
CA CYS A 106 -10.84 8.86 -1.29
C CYS A 106 -9.65 9.26 -0.41
N SER A 107 -9.43 10.57 -0.27
CA SER A 107 -8.38 11.11 0.57
C SER A 107 -8.85 11.05 2.02
N LYS A 108 -8.19 10.26 2.86
CA LYS A 108 -8.28 10.43 4.33
C LYS A 108 -7.44 11.59 4.84
N ARG A 109 -6.69 12.29 3.97
CA ARG A 109 -6.08 13.55 4.38
C ARG A 109 -7.21 14.55 4.52
N SER A 110 -7.51 14.92 5.76
CA SER A 110 -8.26 16.14 6.05
C SER A 110 -7.56 17.27 5.31
N LYS A 111 -8.27 17.90 4.37
CA LYS A 111 -7.81 19.15 3.77
C LYS A 111 -7.55 20.21 4.85
N ASP A 112 -8.23 20.06 5.98
CA ASP A 112 -8.14 20.89 7.18
C ASP A 112 -6.73 20.93 7.81
N ASN A 113 -5.82 20.00 7.47
CA ASN A 113 -4.43 20.03 7.94
C ASN A 113 -3.49 20.84 7.04
N ASP A 114 -3.90 21.20 5.81
CA ASP A 114 -3.07 21.99 4.89
C ASP A 114 -3.16 23.50 5.21
N GLU A 115 -4.24 23.95 5.84
CA GLU A 115 -4.46 25.34 6.28
C GLU A 115 -4.33 25.45 7.81
N LEU A 116 -3.10 25.59 8.30
CA LEU A 116 -2.86 25.84 9.72
C LEU A 116 -3.38 27.24 10.11
N PRO A 117 -4.06 27.39 11.27
CA PRO A 117 -4.47 28.71 11.76
C PRO A 117 -3.30 29.69 11.83
N GLU A 118 -3.52 30.96 11.48
CA GLU A 118 -2.48 31.99 11.52
C GLU A 118 -1.84 32.12 12.92
N GLU A 119 -2.63 31.97 13.98
CA GLU A 119 -2.16 31.96 15.37
C GLU A 119 -1.15 30.85 15.64
N LEU A 120 -1.36 29.66 15.07
CA LEU A 120 -0.48 28.52 15.22
C LEU A 120 0.84 28.75 14.46
N ILE A 121 0.78 29.38 13.28
CA ILE A 121 1.96 29.74 12.49
C ILE A 121 2.89 30.68 13.28
N LEU A 122 2.33 31.64 14.04
CA LEU A 122 3.09 32.58 14.87
C LEU A 122 3.79 31.92 16.08
N LYS A 123 3.29 30.76 16.52
CA LYS A 123 3.83 29.96 17.63
C LYS A 123 4.89 28.95 17.19
N LEU A 124 4.95 28.60 15.90
CA LEU A 124 5.97 27.68 15.36
C LEU A 124 7.40 28.16 15.68
N GLY A 125 8.23 27.27 16.22
CA GLY A 125 9.61 27.57 16.61
C GLY A 125 9.78 28.27 17.96
N LYS A 126 8.69 28.79 18.57
CA LYS A 126 8.68 29.34 19.94
C LYS A 126 8.22 28.33 20.99
N VAL A 127 7.38 27.39 20.57
CA VAL A 127 6.83 26.31 21.39
C VAL A 127 7.19 24.99 20.71
N PRO A 128 7.43 23.88 21.46
CA PRO A 128 7.61 22.56 20.86
C PRO A 128 6.46 22.20 19.92
N ASP A 129 6.81 21.70 18.73
CA ASP A 129 5.83 21.24 17.73
C ASP A 129 4.86 20.20 18.34
N SER A 130 5.32 19.36 19.29
CA SER A 130 4.48 18.37 19.99
C SER A 130 3.39 18.96 20.87
N ASP A 131 3.63 20.13 21.47
CA ASP A 131 2.64 20.78 22.34
C ASP A 131 1.58 21.49 21.49
N LEU A 132 2.00 22.13 20.39
CA LEU A 132 1.10 22.72 19.40
C LEU A 132 0.25 21.66 18.70
N ALA A 133 0.80 20.48 18.41
CA ALA A 133 0.05 19.38 17.83
C ALA A 133 -1.10 18.92 18.74
N ARG A 134 -0.84 18.82 20.05
CA ARG A 134 -1.84 18.44 21.04
C ARG A 134 -2.90 19.53 21.26
N GLU A 135 -2.47 20.80 21.31
CA GLU A 135 -3.36 21.95 21.52
C GLU A 135 -4.34 22.15 20.36
N TYR A 136 -3.87 22.03 19.13
CA TYR A 136 -4.65 22.32 17.93
C TYR A 136 -5.22 21.07 17.23
N GLY A 137 -4.93 19.86 17.73
CA GLY A 137 -5.39 18.61 17.12
C GLY A 137 -4.78 18.33 15.74
N VAL A 138 -3.65 18.96 15.43
CA VAL A 138 -2.95 18.88 14.15
C VAL A 138 -1.83 17.83 14.26
N PRO A 139 -1.56 17.02 13.22
CA PRO A 139 -0.44 16.08 13.25
C PRO A 139 0.93 16.79 13.37
N ASP A 140 1.84 16.27 14.19
CA ASP A 140 3.23 16.76 14.34
C ASP A 140 3.93 16.95 12.99
N TYR A 141 3.68 16.05 12.04
CA TYR A 141 4.25 16.13 10.69
C TYR A 141 3.79 17.37 9.92
N ALA A 142 2.54 17.82 10.10
CA ALA A 142 2.03 19.03 9.45
C ALA A 142 2.72 20.30 10.00
N LEU A 143 3.00 20.34 11.30
CA LEU A 143 3.77 21.42 11.93
C LEU A 143 5.23 21.42 11.49
N TYR A 144 5.86 20.25 11.46
CA TYR A 144 7.21 20.08 10.92
C TYR A 144 7.29 20.56 9.46
N LYS A 145 6.35 20.13 8.61
CA LYS A 145 6.27 20.53 7.20
C LYS A 145 6.10 22.05 7.08
N ALA A 146 5.13 22.63 7.79
CA ALA A 146 4.87 24.07 7.77
C ALA A 146 6.04 24.91 8.25
N ARG A 147 6.75 24.43 9.28
CA ARG A 147 7.99 25.01 9.80
C ARG A 147 9.10 24.98 8.75
N LYS A 148 9.28 23.85 8.05
CA LYS A 148 10.29 23.70 6.98
C LYS A 148 9.98 24.56 5.76
N GLU A 149 8.74 24.61 5.31
CA GLU A 149 8.30 25.45 4.18
C GLU A 149 8.49 26.95 4.45
N ARG A 150 8.35 27.36 5.72
CA ARG A 150 8.55 28.75 6.17
C ARG A 150 9.97 29.05 6.64
N SER A 151 10.90 28.09 6.48
CA SER A 151 12.30 28.22 6.93
C SER A 151 12.47 28.57 8.41
N ILE A 152 11.56 28.13 9.27
CA ILE A 152 11.59 28.37 10.72
C ILE A 152 12.42 27.28 11.41
N ALA A 153 13.28 27.64 12.37
CA ALA A 153 14.05 26.68 13.15
C ALA A 153 13.15 25.91 14.13
N ALA A 154 13.51 24.65 14.44
CA ALA A 154 12.81 23.89 15.48
C ALA A 154 12.99 24.58 16.83
N PHE A 155 11.99 24.49 17.70
CA PHE A 155 12.16 24.93 19.08
C PHE A 155 13.30 24.16 19.73
N VAL A 156 14.29 24.88 20.26
CA VAL A 156 15.38 24.32 21.04
C VAL A 156 15.18 24.76 22.49
N ARG A 157 15.02 23.81 23.40
CA ARG A 157 15.00 24.11 24.83
C ARG A 157 16.43 24.41 25.25
N ILE A 158 16.79 25.70 25.29
CA ILE A 158 18.08 26.12 25.84
C ILE A 158 18.00 25.85 27.34
N ASP A 159 18.80 24.89 27.81
CA ASP A 159 18.94 24.65 29.24
C ASP A 159 19.69 25.85 29.85
N PRO A 160 19.14 26.56 30.85
CA PRO A 160 19.80 27.71 31.45
C PRO A 160 21.18 27.40 32.04
N ALA A 161 21.50 26.12 32.28
CA ALA A 161 22.83 25.69 32.70
C ALA A 161 23.92 25.82 31.60
N ILE A 162 23.54 25.91 30.32
CA ILE A 162 24.49 25.98 29.19
C ILE A 162 24.93 27.43 28.89
N ASP A 163 24.15 28.44 29.31
CA ASP A 163 24.39 29.86 28.98
C ASP A 163 25.61 30.46 29.72
N VAL A 164 26.10 29.81 30.78
CA VAL A 164 27.27 30.28 31.55
C VAL A 164 28.59 29.96 30.82
N VAL A 165 28.64 28.87 30.03
CA VAL A 165 29.88 28.40 29.39
C VAL A 165 30.19 29.16 28.09
N VAL A 166 29.18 29.69 27.41
CA VAL A 166 29.35 30.36 26.11
C VAL A 166 29.68 31.85 26.21
N ASN A 167 29.43 32.48 27.37
CA ASN A 167 29.63 33.92 27.57
C ASN A 167 30.96 34.32 28.24
N TRP A 168 31.78 33.38 28.75
CA TRP A 168 33.09 33.69 29.33
C TRP A 168 34.23 33.82 28.30
N SER A 169 34.01 33.40 27.05
CA SER A 169 35.05 33.38 26.01
C SER A 169 35.17 34.67 25.20
N ARG A 170 34.45 35.75 25.57
CA ARG A 170 34.38 37.00 24.80
C ARG A 170 34.91 38.25 25.52
N THR A 171 35.47 38.13 26.72
CA THR A 171 36.00 39.28 27.50
C THR A 171 37.49 39.20 27.82
N LEU A 172 38.27 38.43 27.05
CA LEU A 172 39.74 38.48 27.09
C LEU A 172 40.34 38.46 25.68
N ARG A 173 40.24 39.58 24.97
CA ARG A 173 41.31 40.07 24.09
C ARG A 173 41.14 41.55 23.79
#